data_AF-A0A371JGX8-F1
#
_entry.id   AF-A0A371JGX8-F1
#
_cell.length_a   1.000
_cell.length_b   1.000
_cell.length_c   1.000
_cell.angle_alpha   90.00
_cell.angle_beta   90.00
_cell.angle_gamma   90.00
#
_symmetry.space_group_name_H-M   'P 1'
#
loop_
_entity.id
_entity.type
_entity.pdbx_description
1 polymer ?
#
loop_
_entity_poly.entity_id
_entity_poly.type
_entity_poly.pdbx_seq_one_letter_code
_entity_poly.pdbx_strand_id
1 'polypeptide(L)'
;MRNENYIDYVLIRGYVRYRDSTPVKNAVVILERISSDCNKEQQKKRLCYVTHTITDKDGEFNFFVSDRTSYYKIKVFDNHHY
;
A
#
# COMPACT_ATOMS: atom_id res chain seq x y z
N MET A 1 4.41 -31.42 17.70
CA MET A 1 4.08 -31.12 16.30
C MET A 1 3.66 -29.66 16.22
N ARG A 2 4.50 -28.77 15.69
CA ARG A 2 4.17 -27.35 15.53
C ARG A 2 3.56 -27.17 14.14
N ASN A 3 2.26 -26.90 14.10
CA ASN A 3 1.58 -26.43 12.91
C ASN A 3 1.75 -24.90 12.86
N GLU A 4 2.97 -24.46 12.54
CA GLU A 4 3.22 -23.05 12.25
C GLU A 4 2.65 -22.80 10.84
N ASN A 5 1.43 -22.27 10.79
CA ASN A 5 0.82 -21.77 9.56
C ASN A 5 1.74 -20.69 8.98
N TYR A 6 2.64 -21.10 8.09
CA TYR A 6 3.55 -20.23 7.38
C TYR A 6 2.72 -19.39 6.42
N ILE A 7 2.24 -18.24 6.88
CA ILE A 7 1.57 -17.28 6.01
C ILE A 7 2.67 -16.67 5.14
N ASP A 8 2.70 -17.07 3.88
CA ASP A 8 3.63 -16.56 2.88
C ASP A 8 3.24 -15.11 2.53
N TYR A 9 3.94 -14.14 3.15
CA TYR A 9 3.75 -12.72 2.87
C TYR A 9 4.64 -12.28 1.72
N VAL A 10 4.06 -11.51 0.79
CA VAL A 10 4.81 -10.77 -0.22
C VAL A 10 5.08 -9.35 0.30
N LEU A 11 6.33 -8.90 0.13
CA LEU A 11 6.74 -7.54 0.42
C LEU A 11 6.55 -6.66 -0.83
N ILE A 12 5.70 -5.65 -0.71
CA ILE A 12 5.64 -4.52 -1.65
C ILE A 12 6.49 -3.40 -1.06
N ARG A 13 7.64 -3.13 -1.70
CA ARG A 13 8.58 -2.08 -1.33
C ARG A 13 8.62 -1.00 -2.40
N GLY A 14 8.69 0.25 -2.00
CA GLY A 14 8.81 1.38 -2.92
C GLY A 14 9.48 2.59 -2.30
N TYR A 15 9.87 3.53 -3.17
CA TYR A 15 10.49 4.80 -2.81
C TYR A 15 9.70 5.96 -3.40
N VAL A 16 9.44 6.98 -2.60
CA VAL A 16 8.81 8.23 -3.03
C VAL A 16 9.88 9.32 -3.07
N ARG A 17 10.04 9.93 -4.24
CA ARG A 17 11.00 11.01 -4.48
C ARG A 17 10.34 12.14 -5.26
N TYR A 18 10.74 13.37 -4.98
CA TYR A 18 10.47 14.49 -5.86
C TYR A 18 11.26 14.36 -7.17
N ARG A 19 10.97 15.24 -8.13
CA ARG A 19 11.60 15.20 -9.46
C ARG A 19 13.12 15.41 -9.44
N ASP A 20 13.61 16.13 -8.44
CA ASP A 20 15.03 16.38 -8.19
C ASP A 20 15.74 15.21 -7.47
N SER A 21 15.05 14.08 -7.29
CA SER A 21 15.50 12.90 -6.54
C SER A 21 15.55 13.06 -5.02
N THR A 22 15.14 14.20 -4.46
CA THR A 22 15.02 14.42 -3.01
C THR A 22 13.96 13.44 -2.45
N PRO A 23 14.28 12.69 -1.37
CA PRO A 23 13.32 11.77 -0.77
C PRO A 23 12.14 12.53 -0.14
N VAL A 24 10.92 12.07 -0.42
CA VAL A 24 9.72 12.60 0.24
C VAL A 24 9.59 11.90 1.58
N LYS A 25 9.80 12.65 2.66
CA LYS A 25 9.71 12.15 4.03
C LYS A 25 8.32 12.37 4.58
N ASN A 26 7.84 11.47 5.42
CA ASN A 26 6.56 11.59 6.10
C ASN A 26 5.31 11.65 5.18
N ALA A 27 5.45 11.30 3.90
CA ALA A 27 4.30 11.13 3.02
C ALA A 27 3.47 9.92 3.44
N VAL A 28 2.14 10.08 3.44
CA VAL A 28 1.18 9.02 3.72
C VAL A 28 1.02 8.17 2.46
N VAL A 29 1.30 6.88 2.58
CA VAL A 29 1.14 5.90 1.50
C VAL A 29 0.00 4.98 1.87
N ILE A 30 -1.04 4.90 1.03
CA ILE A 30 -2.22 4.06 1.24
C ILE A 30 -2.20 2.92 0.23
N LEU A 31 -2.39 1.71 0.73
CA LEU A 31 -2.61 0.51 -0.08
C LEU A 31 -4.11 0.19 -0.15
N GLU A 32 -4.63 0.12 -1.37
CA GLU A 32 -6.00 -0.28 -1.67
C GLU A 32 -5.99 -1.55 -2.52
N ARG A 33 -6.95 -2.46 -2.27
CA ARG A 33 -7.19 -3.65 -3.10
C ARG A 33 -8.32 -3.37 -4.07
N ILE A 34 -8.13 -3.70 -5.34
CA ILE A 34 -9.17 -3.61 -6.37
C ILE A 34 -10.00 -4.89 -6.30
N SER A 35 -11.27 -4.77 -5.90
CA SER A 35 -12.18 -5.92 -5.84
C SER A 35 -13.50 -5.63 -6.55
N SER A 36 -14.09 -6.67 -7.13
CA SER A 36 -15.47 -6.69 -7.61
C SER A 36 -16.49 -6.76 -6.48
N ASP A 37 -16.08 -7.20 -5.28
CA ASP A 37 -16.99 -7.69 -4.23
C ASP A 37 -17.13 -6.71 -3.06
N CYS A 38 -16.45 -5.56 -3.11
CA CYS A 38 -16.62 -4.53 -2.10
C CYS A 38 -17.99 -3.85 -2.29
N ASN A 39 -19.01 -4.41 -1.61
CA ASN A 39 -20.43 -4.04 -1.55
C ASN A 39 -21.28 -4.43 -2.77
N LYS A 40 -22.32 -5.25 -2.52
CA LYS A 40 -23.26 -5.80 -3.51
C LYS A 40 -24.15 -4.77 -4.22
N GLU A 41 -24.10 -3.50 -3.83
CA GLU A 41 -25.08 -2.49 -4.27
C GLU A 41 -24.63 -1.63 -5.46
N GLN A 42 -23.35 -1.62 -5.87
CA GLN A 42 -22.89 -0.76 -6.97
C GLN A 42 -21.83 -1.46 -7.83
N GLN A 43 -22.19 -1.76 -9.09
CA GLN A 43 -21.43 -2.49 -10.12
C GLN A 43 -20.14 -1.81 -10.63
N LYS A 44 -19.47 -0.96 -9.85
CA LYS A 44 -18.17 -0.37 -10.20
C LYS A 44 -17.09 -1.03 -9.36
N LYS A 45 -15.97 -1.45 -9.98
CA LYS A 45 -14.76 -1.94 -9.27
C LYS A 45 -14.45 -0.98 -8.12
N ARG A 46 -14.68 -1.40 -6.88
CA ARG A 46 -14.47 -0.57 -5.70
C ARG A 46 -13.06 -0.83 -5.18
N LEU A 47 -12.38 0.26 -4.84
CA LEU A 47 -11.09 0.25 -4.15
C LEU A 47 -11.38 0.06 -2.67
N CYS A 48 -10.87 -1.03 -2.11
CA CYS A 48 -11.05 -1.36 -0.70
C CYS A 48 -9.77 -1.00 0.04
N TYR A 49 -9.87 -0.13 1.04
CA TYR A 49 -8.73 0.19 1.90
C TYR A 49 -8.17 -1.08 2.54
N VAL A 50 -6.85 -1.27 2.47
CA VAL A 50 -6.14 -2.39 3.09
C VAL A 50 -5.39 -1.89 4.32
N THR A 51 -4.47 -0.96 4.12
CA THR A 51 -3.63 -0.40 5.18
C THR A 51 -2.97 0.90 4.68
N HIS A 52 -2.28 1.60 5.57
CA HIS A 52 -1.42 2.73 5.22
C HIS A 52 -0.09 2.65 5.98
N THR A 53 0.90 3.38 5.48
CA THR A 53 2.19 3.59 6.12
C THR A 53 2.68 5.00 5.82
N ILE A 54 3.80 5.37 6.42
CA ILE A 54 4.45 6.65 6.24
C ILE A 54 5.86 6.40 5.70
N THR A 55 6.29 7.21 4.74
CA THR A 55 7.65 7.13 4.19
C THR A 55 8.70 7.55 5.20
N ASP A 56 9.82 6.83 5.23
CA ASP A 56 10.94 7.14 6.13
C ASP A 56 11.82 8.30 5.62
N LYS A 57 12.99 8.49 6.26
CA LYS A 57 13.95 9.54 5.90
C LYS A 57 14.51 9.40 4.48
N ASP A 58 14.49 8.20 3.91
CA ASP A 58 15.00 7.86 2.58
C ASP A 58 13.85 7.80 1.54
N GLY A 59 12.63 8.13 1.97
CA GLY A 59 11.41 8.09 1.17
C GLY A 59 10.86 6.67 0.98
N GLU A 60 11.33 5.70 1.76
CA GLU A 60 10.97 4.29 1.62
C GLU A 60 9.64 3.97 2.30
N PHE A 61 8.84 3.11 1.68
CA PHE A 61 7.67 2.48 2.30
C PHE A 61 7.64 0.97 2.04
N ASN A 62 7.00 0.24 2.95
CA ASN A 62 6.87 -1.22 2.91
C ASN A 62 5.44 -1.66 3.27
N PHE A 63 4.88 -2.59 2.51
CA PHE A 63 3.65 -3.32 2.84
C PHE A 63 3.87 -4.83 2.76
N PHE A 64 3.40 -5.55 3.77
CA PHE A 64 3.33 -7.02 3.74
C PHE A 64 1.91 -7.43 3.37
N VAL A 65 1.76 -8.16 2.27
CA VAL A 65 0.47 -8.66 1.78
C VAL A 65 0.47 -10.18 1.70
N SER A 66 -0.58 -10.83 2.19
CA SER A 66 -0.75 -12.29 2.08
C SER A 66 -1.51 -12.70 0.81
N ASP A 67 -2.32 -11.80 0.25
CA ASP A 67 -3.06 -12.03 -0.99
C ASP A 67 -2.22 -11.62 -2.20
N ARG A 68 -1.85 -12.61 -3.01
CA ARG A 68 -0.97 -12.46 -4.19
C ARG A 68 -1.75 -12.44 -5.51
N THR A 69 -3.07 -12.65 -5.43
CA THR A 69 -3.94 -12.84 -6.59
C THR A 69 -4.72 -11.58 -6.93
N SER A 70 -4.88 -10.68 -5.96
CA SER A 70 -5.55 -9.41 -6.16
C SER A 70 -4.67 -8.35 -6.79
N TYR A 71 -5.33 -7.42 -7.46
CA TYR A 71 -4.69 -6.18 -7.91
C TYR A 71 -4.71 -5.14 -6.80
N TYR A 72 -3.62 -4.41 -6.67
CA TYR A 72 -3.46 -3.35 -5.67
C TYR A 72 -3.27 -1.99 -6.34
N LYS A 73 -3.73 -0.95 -5.65
CA LYS A 73 -3.48 0.45 -5.99
C LYS A 73 -2.77 1.11 -4.82
N ILE A 74 -1.69 1.81 -5.12
CA ILE A 74 -0.96 2.64 -4.15
C ILE A 74 -1.32 4.09 -4.41
N LYS A 75 -1.67 4.82 -3.35
CA LYS A 75 -1.84 6.27 -3.36
C LYS A 75 -0.82 6.90 -2.43
N VAL A 76 -0.22 7.99 -2.85
CA VAL A 76 0.78 8.73 -2.07
C VAL A 76 0.28 10.14 -1.87
N PHE A 77 0.30 10.61 -0.63
CA PHE A 77 -0.07 11.96 -0.23
C PHE A 77 1.11 12.58 0.50
N ASP A 78 1.71 13.58 -0.13
CA ASP A 78 2.71 14.41 0.53
C ASP A 78 1.99 15.54 1.28
N ASN A 79 2.14 15.55 2.60
CA ASN A 79 1.53 16.55 3.48
C ASN A 79 2.51 17.69 3.80
N HIS A 80 3.51 17.94 2.96
CA HIS A 80 4.31 19.16 3.06
C HIS A 80 3.39 20.39 2.94
N HIS A 81 3.06 20.96 4.09
CA HIS A 81 2.53 22.31 4.20
C HIS A 81 3.71 23.27 4.05
N TYR A 82 3.71 24.06 2.98
CA TYR A 82 4.59 25.23 2.83
C TYR A 82 4.38 26.21 3.99
#